data_AF-A0A3G6PH00-F1
#
_entry.id   AF-A0A3G6PH00-F1
#
_cell.length_a   1.000
_cell.length_b   1.000
_cell.length_c   1.000
_cell.angle_alpha   90.00
_cell.angle_beta   90.00
_cell.angle_gamma   90.00
#
_symmetry.space_group_name_H-M   'P 1'
#
loop_
_entity.id
_entity.type
_entity.pdbx_description
1 polymer ?
#
loop_
_entity_poly.entity_id
_entity_poly.type
_entity_poly.pdbx_seq_one_letter_code
_entity_poly.pdbx_strand_id
1 'polypeptide(L)'
;MEFTQLQIWAKGEIAQGKRMLSISVLLILLVILALKSENTLFRGMMIPISLLLILNTGYGIYLVTNRVKYTEEINRQFKKDAAKTVAAEYTKVKSEKKNYTVLRMVWAASIVISIIFCFIFTKDYDRGLSLGCTGLFFGLLCIDTFLHDRLSIYFKNLESLVI
;
A
#
# COMPACT_ATOMS: atom_id res chain seq x y z
N MET A 1 7.37 18.17 -24.22
CA MET A 1 7.94 17.10 -23.36
C MET A 1 6.76 16.36 -22.78
N GLU A 2 6.48 15.14 -23.26
CA GLU A 2 5.41 14.34 -22.66
C GLU A 2 5.81 13.94 -21.25
N PHE A 3 4.83 13.86 -20.37
CA PHE A 3 4.96 13.37 -19.00
C PHE A 3 5.19 11.85 -18.99
N THR A 4 6.20 11.37 -19.72
CA THR A 4 6.58 9.95 -19.84
C THR A 4 6.79 9.33 -18.46
N GLN A 5 7.33 10.11 -17.51
CA GLN A 5 7.53 9.69 -16.13
C GLN A 5 6.22 9.52 -15.34
N LEU A 6 5.21 10.38 -15.57
CA LEU A 6 3.87 10.19 -14.99
C LEU A 6 3.23 8.91 -15.53
N GLN A 7 3.38 8.64 -16.83
CA GLN A 7 2.87 7.41 -17.45
C GLN A 7 3.57 6.15 -16.89
N ILE A 8 4.89 6.21 -16.70
CA ILE A 8 5.66 5.11 -16.08
C ILE A 8 5.22 4.89 -14.63
N TRP A 9 5.09 5.97 -13.85
CA TRP A 9 4.64 5.91 -12.46
C TRP A 9 3.22 5.32 -12.36
N ALA A 10 2.27 5.83 -13.14
CA ALA A 10 0.89 5.35 -13.17
C ALA A 10 0.78 3.88 -13.58
N LYS A 11 1.53 3.44 -14.62
CA LYS A 11 1.62 2.02 -15.00
C LYS A 11 2.15 1.16 -13.86
N GLY A 12 3.15 1.66 -13.12
CA GLY A 12 3.72 0.98 -11.96
C GLY A 12 2.71 0.79 -10.82
N GLU A 13 1.89 1.81 -10.56
CA GLU A 13 0.82 1.72 -9.55
C GLU A 13 -0.33 0.81 -9.98
N ILE A 14 -0.73 0.82 -11.25
CA ILE A 14 -1.71 -0.13 -11.79
C ILE A 14 -1.18 -1.56 -11.64
N ALA A 15 0.10 -1.80 -11.97
CA ALA A 15 0.73 -3.10 -11.79
C ALA A 15 0.77 -3.54 -10.32
N GLN A 16 1.01 -2.61 -9.40
CA GLN A 16 0.89 -2.90 -7.96
C GLN A 16 -0.54 -3.26 -7.58
N GLY A 17 -1.53 -2.49 -8.02
CA GLY A 17 -2.94 -2.78 -7.75
C GLY A 17 -3.33 -4.19 -8.22
N LYS A 18 -2.90 -4.58 -9.44
CA LYS A 18 -3.08 -5.96 -9.93
C LYS A 18 -2.44 -7.00 -9.02
N ARG A 19 -1.20 -6.79 -8.57
CA ARG A 19 -0.52 -7.70 -7.62
C ARG A 19 -1.27 -7.79 -6.29
N MET A 20 -1.79 -6.67 -5.77
CA MET A 20 -2.59 -6.66 -4.54
C MET A 20 -3.86 -7.50 -4.71
N LEU A 21 -4.54 -7.40 -5.85
CA LEU A 21 -5.70 -8.25 -6.14
C LEU A 21 -5.35 -9.74 -6.26
N SER A 22 -4.19 -10.06 -6.85
CA SER A 22 -3.71 -11.45 -6.88
C SER A 22 -3.43 -11.98 -5.46
N ILE A 23 -2.83 -11.17 -4.59
CA ILE A 23 -2.61 -11.52 -3.18
C ILE A 23 -3.94 -11.69 -2.44
N SER A 24 -4.95 -10.87 -2.72
CA SER A 24 -6.30 -11.02 -2.14
C SER A 24 -6.91 -12.40 -2.38
N VAL A 25 -6.70 -13.01 -3.56
CA VAL A 25 -7.17 -14.37 -3.83
C VAL A 25 -6.55 -15.39 -2.88
N LEU A 26 -5.25 -15.26 -2.60
CA LEU A 26 -4.55 -16.12 -1.64
C LEU A 26 -5.05 -15.87 -0.20
N LEU A 27 -5.30 -14.61 0.17
CA LEU A 27 -5.83 -14.27 1.49
C LEU A 27 -7.24 -14.83 1.71
N ILE A 28 -8.10 -14.88 0.68
CA ILE A 28 -9.42 -15.52 0.76
C ILE A 28 -9.28 -17.00 1.13
N LEU A 29 -8.34 -17.72 0.52
CA LEU A 29 -8.08 -19.12 0.86
C LEU A 29 -7.65 -19.27 2.32
N LEU A 30 -6.77 -18.39 2.81
CA LEU A 30 -6.36 -18.39 4.22
C LEU A 30 -7.53 -18.14 5.17
N VAL A 31 -8.45 -17.22 4.84
CA VAL A 31 -9.66 -16.98 5.63
C VAL A 31 -10.56 -18.22 5.66
N ILE A 32 -10.77 -18.88 4.51
CA ILE A 32 -11.58 -20.11 4.43
C ILE A 32 -10.95 -21.23 5.26
N LEU A 33 -9.63 -21.40 5.19
CA LEU A 33 -8.91 -22.40 5.99
C LEU A 33 -9.00 -22.10 7.49
N ALA A 34 -8.86 -20.82 7.89
CA ALA A 34 -8.99 -20.41 9.27
C ALA A 34 -10.40 -20.66 9.83
N LEU A 35 -11.45 -20.40 9.03
CA LEU A 35 -12.85 -20.66 9.40
C LEU A 35 -13.14 -22.15 9.61
N LYS A 36 -12.54 -23.02 8.80
CA LYS A 36 -12.70 -24.48 8.92
C LYS A 36 -11.83 -25.09 10.01
N SER A 37 -10.83 -24.35 10.51
CA SER A 37 -9.90 -24.87 11.50
C SER A 37 -10.51 -24.87 12.90
N GLU A 38 -10.27 -25.96 13.64
CA GLU A 38 -10.49 -26.02 15.09
C GLU A 38 -9.33 -25.39 15.87
N ASN A 39 -8.22 -25.07 15.19
CA ASN A 39 -7.05 -24.49 15.81
C ASN A 39 -7.32 -23.04 16.24
N THR A 40 -7.33 -22.81 17.55
CA THR A 40 -7.56 -21.52 18.20
C THR A 40 -6.54 -20.45 17.80
N LEU A 41 -5.29 -20.82 17.53
CA LEU A 41 -4.25 -19.92 17.01
C LEU A 41 -4.65 -19.38 15.62
N PHE A 42 -5.08 -20.27 14.72
CA PHE A 42 -5.52 -19.88 13.37
C PHE A 42 -6.77 -18.99 13.41
N ARG A 43 -7.70 -19.26 14.34
CA ARG A 43 -8.88 -18.40 14.55
C ARG A 43 -8.50 -17.01 15.02
N GLY A 44 -7.48 -16.88 15.88
CA GLY A 44 -6.95 -15.58 16.31
C GLY A 44 -6.40 -14.74 15.14
N MET A 45 -5.76 -15.38 14.17
CA MET A 45 -5.21 -14.70 12.97
C MET A 45 -6.30 -14.19 12.00
N MET A 46 -7.54 -14.63 12.15
CA MET A 46 -8.62 -14.37 11.19
C MET A 46 -8.94 -12.88 11.05
N ILE A 47 -8.98 -12.13 12.16
CA ILE A 47 -9.32 -10.70 12.13
C ILE A 47 -8.27 -9.91 11.34
N PRO A 48 -6.95 -10.00 11.66
CA PRO A 48 -5.93 -9.28 10.91
C PRO A 48 -5.82 -9.71 9.43
N ILE A 49 -5.95 -11.01 9.14
CA ILE A 49 -5.91 -11.51 7.75
C ILE A 49 -7.09 -10.97 6.96
N SER A 50 -8.29 -10.95 7.56
CA SER A 50 -9.49 -10.39 6.90
C SER A 50 -9.34 -8.89 6.65
N LEU A 51 -8.74 -8.15 7.58
CA LEU A 51 -8.44 -6.73 7.37
C LEU A 51 -7.42 -6.53 6.24
N LEU A 52 -6.36 -7.34 6.20
CA LEU A 52 -5.37 -7.30 5.12
C LEU A 52 -6.02 -7.60 3.75
N LEU A 53 -6.96 -8.54 3.71
CA LEU A 53 -7.75 -8.87 2.50
C LEU A 53 -8.58 -7.68 2.03
N ILE A 54 -9.32 -7.03 2.94
CA ILE A 54 -10.15 -5.87 2.60
C ILE A 54 -9.27 -4.73 2.07
N LEU A 55 -8.14 -4.46 2.73
CA LEU A 55 -7.22 -3.41 2.31
C LEU A 55 -6.58 -3.70 0.95
N ASN A 56 -6.10 -4.94 0.72
CA ASN A 56 -5.53 -5.32 -0.57
C ASN A 56 -6.56 -5.23 -1.70
N THR A 57 -7.79 -5.67 -1.44
CA THR A 57 -8.86 -5.65 -2.45
C THR A 57 -9.31 -4.23 -2.74
N GLY A 58 -9.67 -3.47 -1.71
CA GLY A 58 -10.18 -2.11 -1.86
C GLY A 58 -9.14 -1.17 -2.48
N TYR A 59 -7.92 -1.16 -1.94
CA TYR A 59 -6.86 -0.30 -2.46
C TYR A 59 -6.34 -0.81 -3.81
N GLY A 60 -6.28 -2.12 -4.03
CA GLY A 60 -5.93 -2.71 -5.33
C GLY A 60 -6.89 -2.28 -6.44
N ILE A 61 -8.21 -2.33 -6.19
CA ILE A 61 -9.24 -1.83 -7.12
C ILE A 61 -9.06 -0.33 -7.35
N TYR A 62 -8.85 0.45 -6.28
CA TYR A 62 -8.64 1.90 -6.39
C TYR A 62 -7.45 2.23 -7.31
N LEU A 63 -6.30 1.57 -7.12
CA LEU A 63 -5.11 1.82 -7.95
C LEU A 63 -5.35 1.47 -9.42
N VAL A 64 -6.00 0.33 -9.71
CA VAL A 64 -6.27 -0.09 -11.09
C VAL A 64 -7.24 0.85 -11.81
N THR A 65 -8.25 1.35 -11.11
CA THR A 65 -9.34 2.12 -11.73
C THR A 65 -9.06 3.62 -11.80
N ASN A 66 -8.45 4.20 -10.76
CA ASN A 66 -8.33 5.66 -10.66
C ASN A 66 -7.03 6.21 -11.26
N ARG A 67 -5.97 5.40 -11.41
CA ARG A 67 -4.68 5.90 -11.92
C ARG A 67 -4.69 6.24 -13.41
N VAL A 68 -5.54 5.58 -14.20
CA VAL A 68 -5.77 5.94 -15.61
C VAL A 68 -6.39 7.34 -15.70
N LYS A 69 -7.51 7.55 -15.00
CA LYS A 69 -8.22 8.84 -14.95
C LYS A 69 -7.35 9.97 -14.41
N TYR A 70 -6.57 9.67 -13.37
CA TYR A 70 -5.63 10.63 -12.79
C TYR A 70 -4.63 11.13 -13.83
N THR A 71 -4.05 10.21 -14.59
CA THR A 71 -3.04 10.53 -15.60
C THR A 71 -3.63 11.37 -16.74
N GLU A 72 -4.84 11.05 -17.19
CA GLU A 72 -5.56 11.85 -18.19
C GLU A 72 -5.84 13.27 -17.71
N GLU A 73 -6.26 13.42 -16.45
CA GLU A 73 -6.57 14.71 -15.85
C GLU A 73 -5.31 15.59 -15.74
N ILE A 74 -4.21 15.04 -15.24
CA ILE A 74 -2.94 15.79 -15.14
C ILE A 74 -2.45 16.19 -16.54
N ASN A 75 -2.54 15.30 -17.54
CA ASN A 75 -2.18 15.64 -18.92
C ASN A 75 -3.07 16.76 -19.49
N ARG A 76 -4.38 16.76 -19.16
CA ARG A 76 -5.30 17.83 -19.57
C ARG A 76 -4.96 19.16 -18.92
N GLN A 77 -4.64 19.16 -17.62
CA GLN A 77 -4.24 20.37 -16.89
C GLN A 77 -2.91 20.91 -17.41
N PHE A 78 -1.95 20.03 -17.69
CA PHE A 78 -0.64 20.42 -18.22
C PHE A 78 -0.75 21.09 -19.60
N LYS A 79 -1.65 20.62 -20.47
CA LYS A 79 -1.94 21.27 -21.76
C LYS A 79 -2.57 22.67 -21.61
N LYS A 80 -3.25 22.94 -20.49
CA LYS A 80 -3.86 24.25 -20.20
C LYS A 80 -2.85 25.22 -19.58
N ASP A 81 -2.12 24.76 -18.57
CA ASP A 81 -1.13 25.54 -17.84
C ASP A 81 -0.06 24.61 -17.25
N ALA A 82 1.05 24.49 -17.97
CA ALA A 82 2.15 23.59 -17.62
C ALA A 82 2.79 23.95 -16.28
N ALA A 83 3.08 25.24 -16.05
CA ALA A 83 3.80 25.71 -14.86
C ALA A 83 2.96 25.50 -13.60
N LYS A 84 1.67 25.87 -13.65
CA LYS A 84 0.76 25.67 -12.52
C LYS A 84 0.54 24.20 -12.20
N THR A 85 0.41 23.36 -13.23
CA THR A 85 0.21 21.91 -13.07
C THR A 85 1.43 21.25 -12.42
N VAL A 86 2.65 21.58 -12.87
CA VAL A 86 3.88 21.03 -12.29
C VAL A 86 4.05 21.46 -10.84
N ALA A 87 3.79 22.74 -10.51
CA ALA A 87 3.90 23.23 -9.13
C ALA A 87 2.88 22.57 -8.19
N ALA A 88 1.64 22.40 -8.65
CA ALA A 88 0.59 21.72 -7.90
C ALA A 88 0.94 20.23 -7.67
N GLU A 89 1.40 19.56 -8.73
CA GLU A 89 1.80 18.16 -8.66
C GLU A 89 3.01 17.94 -7.74
N TYR A 90 4.03 18.80 -7.84
CA TYR A 90 5.20 18.75 -6.97
C TYR A 90 4.80 18.87 -5.49
N THR A 91 3.91 19.81 -5.16
CA THR A 91 3.43 20.01 -3.78
C THR A 91 2.69 18.78 -3.26
N LYS A 92 1.82 18.20 -4.09
CA LYS A 92 1.10 16.97 -3.76
C LYS A 92 2.06 15.80 -3.51
N VAL A 93 2.92 15.49 -4.48
CA VAL A 93 3.86 14.37 -4.42
C VAL A 93 4.85 14.51 -3.25
N LYS A 94 5.28 15.74 -2.93
CA LYS A 94 6.12 16.02 -1.76
C LYS A 94 5.46 15.59 -0.46
N SER A 95 4.18 15.90 -0.28
CA SER A 95 3.42 15.51 0.91
C SER A 95 3.17 14.01 0.98
N GLU A 96 2.81 13.38 -0.15
CA GLU A 96 2.64 11.93 -0.25
C GLU A 96 3.94 11.18 0.10
N LYS A 97 5.09 11.63 -0.40
CA LYS A 97 6.41 11.04 -0.07
C LYS A 97 6.70 11.07 1.43
N LYS A 98 6.43 12.21 2.08
CA LYS A 98 6.59 12.33 3.54
C LYS A 98 5.67 11.34 4.27
N ASN A 99 4.40 11.25 3.86
CA ASN A 99 3.44 10.34 4.47
C ASN A 99 3.88 8.88 4.35
N TYR A 100 4.30 8.43 3.16
CA TYR A 100 4.79 7.07 2.98
C TYR A 100 6.05 6.77 3.80
N THR A 101 6.93 7.76 3.97
CA THR A 101 8.12 7.61 4.83
C THR A 101 7.73 7.35 6.28
N VAL A 102 6.77 8.12 6.80
CA VAL A 102 6.25 7.96 8.18
C VAL A 102 5.50 6.63 8.33
N LEU A 103 4.61 6.29 7.41
CA LEU A 103 3.83 5.05 7.47
C LEU A 103 4.72 3.81 7.49
N ARG A 104 5.77 3.76 6.68
CA ARG A 104 6.74 2.65 6.70
C ARG A 104 7.40 2.48 8.07
N MET A 105 7.79 3.58 8.73
CA MET A 105 8.35 3.51 10.08
C MET A 105 7.31 3.03 11.10
N VAL A 106 6.06 3.49 10.99
CA VAL A 106 4.96 3.04 11.85
C VAL A 106 4.73 1.54 11.68
N TRP A 107 4.64 1.04 10.45
CA TRP A 107 4.44 -0.39 10.20
C TRP A 107 5.61 -1.24 10.69
N ALA A 108 6.86 -0.79 10.51
CA ALA A 108 8.03 -1.48 11.04
C ALA A 108 8.00 -1.57 12.57
N ALA A 109 7.64 -0.48 13.26
CA ALA A 109 7.50 -0.48 14.72
C ALA A 109 6.34 -1.40 15.17
N SER A 110 5.20 -1.36 14.48
CA SER A 110 4.04 -2.20 14.79
C SER A 110 4.32 -3.71 14.60
N ILE A 111 5.17 -4.08 13.64
CA ILE A 111 5.65 -5.46 13.48
C ILE A 111 6.41 -5.91 14.73
N VAL A 112 7.39 -5.12 15.18
CA VAL A 112 8.21 -5.46 16.37
C VAL A 112 7.33 -5.62 17.61
N ILE A 113 6.40 -4.69 17.83
CA ILE A 113 5.45 -4.76 18.96
C ILE A 113 4.57 -6.01 18.87
N SER A 114 4.06 -6.34 17.67
CA SER A 114 3.21 -7.52 17.47
C SER A 114 3.96 -8.83 17.73
N ILE A 115 5.24 -8.91 17.34
CA ILE A 115 6.08 -10.06 17.63
C ILE A 115 6.31 -10.20 19.14
N ILE A 116 6.60 -9.11 19.84
CA ILE A 116 6.75 -9.12 21.31
C ILE A 116 5.47 -9.64 21.98
N PHE A 117 4.30 -9.18 21.55
CA PHE A 117 3.02 -9.65 22.09
C PHE A 117 2.77 -11.14 21.84
N CYS A 118 3.27 -11.70 20.75
CA CYS A 118 3.18 -13.15 20.50
C CYS A 118 3.91 -14.00 21.57
N PHE A 119 4.92 -13.45 22.24
CA PHE A 119 5.64 -14.12 23.33
C PHE A 119 5.06 -13.80 24.72
N ILE A 120 4.41 -12.65 24.87
CA ILE A 120 3.77 -12.26 26.15
C ILE A 120 2.44 -12.98 26.34
N PHE A 121 1.65 -13.14 25.28
CA PHE A 121 0.36 -13.80 25.40
C PHE A 121 0.50 -15.31 25.56
N THR A 122 -0.26 -15.86 26.51
CA THR A 122 -0.26 -17.29 26.82
C THR A 122 -1.40 -18.05 26.14
N LYS A 123 -2.51 -17.37 25.85
CA LYS A 123 -3.65 -17.96 25.14
C LYS A 123 -3.38 -18.05 23.65
N ASP A 124 -3.66 -19.21 23.06
CA ASP A 124 -3.43 -19.46 21.63
C ASP A 124 -4.16 -18.45 20.74
N TYR A 125 -5.39 -18.06 21.09
CA TYR A 125 -6.13 -17.07 20.32
C TYR A 125 -5.41 -15.71 20.27
N ASP A 126 -4.93 -15.20 21.41
CA ASP A 126 -4.27 -13.90 21.51
C ASP A 126 -2.88 -13.91 20.83
N ARG A 127 -2.17 -15.04 20.93
CA ARG A 127 -0.94 -15.28 20.15
C ARG A 127 -1.23 -15.28 18.65
N GLY A 128 -2.31 -15.93 18.24
CA GLY A 128 -2.80 -15.95 16.87
C GLY A 128 -3.12 -14.55 16.37
N LEU A 129 -3.81 -13.75 17.16
CA LEU A 129 -4.10 -12.35 16.84
C LEU A 129 -2.81 -11.55 16.62
N SER A 130 -1.81 -11.73 17.48
CA SER A 130 -0.50 -11.06 17.38
C SER A 130 0.28 -11.48 16.13
N LEU A 131 0.26 -12.77 15.78
CA LEU A 131 0.83 -13.28 14.53
C LEU A 131 0.10 -12.74 13.30
N GLY A 132 -1.22 -12.69 13.34
CA GLY A 132 -2.03 -12.09 12.28
C GLY A 132 -1.69 -10.61 12.10
N CYS A 133 -1.57 -9.84 13.18
CA CYS A 133 -1.16 -8.43 13.15
C CYS A 133 0.24 -8.27 12.55
N THR A 134 1.17 -9.15 12.89
CA THR A 134 2.52 -9.18 12.29
C THR A 134 2.42 -9.32 10.77
N GLY A 135 1.62 -10.27 10.27
CA GLY A 135 1.37 -10.47 8.84
C GLY A 135 0.70 -9.25 8.17
N LEU A 136 -0.30 -8.67 8.82
CA LEU A 136 -0.99 -7.45 8.37
C LEU A 136 0.00 -6.29 8.19
N PHE A 137 0.77 -5.96 9.23
CA PHE A 137 1.70 -4.83 9.20
C PHE A 137 2.87 -5.08 8.24
N PHE A 138 3.33 -6.32 8.11
CA PHE A 138 4.31 -6.68 7.10
C PHE A 138 3.77 -6.48 5.67
N GLY A 139 2.52 -6.88 5.42
CA GLY A 139 1.85 -6.64 4.14
C GLY A 139 1.74 -5.15 3.82
N LEU A 140 1.33 -4.33 4.79
CA LEU A 140 1.25 -2.87 4.64
C LEU A 140 2.61 -2.23 4.40
N LEU A 141 3.65 -2.66 5.13
CA LEU A 141 5.02 -2.21 4.94
C LEU A 141 5.53 -2.49 3.51
N CYS A 142 5.23 -3.68 2.98
CA CYS A 142 5.59 -4.03 1.61
C CYS A 142 4.89 -3.11 0.60
N ILE A 143 3.57 -2.92 0.75
CA ILE A 143 2.76 -2.06 -0.14
C ILE A 143 3.32 -0.63 -0.15
N ASP A 144 3.52 -0.04 1.03
CA ASP A 144 3.99 1.34 1.17
C ASP A 144 5.43 1.53 0.74
N THR A 145 6.29 0.52 0.91
CA THR A 145 7.68 0.56 0.40
C THR A 145 7.69 0.64 -1.12
N PHE A 146 6.93 -0.21 -1.81
CA PHE A 146 6.87 -0.17 -3.27
C PHE A 146 6.23 1.13 -3.80
N LEU A 147 5.24 1.69 -3.11
CA LEU A 147 4.65 2.99 -3.45
C LEU A 147 5.68 4.11 -3.28
N HIS A 148 6.34 4.15 -2.12
CA HIS A 148 7.35 5.14 -1.80
C HIS A 148 8.49 5.18 -2.83
N ASP A 149 9.01 4.02 -3.21
CA ASP A 149 10.17 3.94 -4.10
C ASP A 149 9.81 4.44 -5.51
N ARG A 150 8.64 4.06 -6.03
CA ARG A 150 8.14 4.58 -7.31
C ARG A 150 7.85 6.07 -7.25
N LEU A 151 7.19 6.52 -6.18
CA LEU A 151 6.89 7.93 -5.98
C LEU A 151 8.17 8.77 -5.87
N SER A 152 9.22 8.23 -5.24
CA SER A 152 10.51 8.92 -5.09
C SER A 152 11.21 9.15 -6.42
N ILE A 153 11.11 8.21 -7.37
CA ILE A 153 11.63 8.38 -8.74
C ILE A 153 10.84 9.49 -9.46
N TYR A 154 9.51 9.45 -9.37
CA TYR A 154 8.65 10.45 -9.98
C TYR A 154 8.88 11.85 -9.38
N PHE A 155 9.01 11.94 -8.05
CA PHE A 155 9.30 13.18 -7.33
C PHE A 155 10.61 13.83 -7.78
N LYS A 156 11.69 13.04 -7.93
CA LYS A 156 12.98 13.56 -8.42
C LYS A 156 12.86 14.18 -9.81
N ASN A 157 12.07 13.57 -10.69
CA ASN A 157 11.81 14.11 -12.03
C ASN A 157 11.01 15.41 -11.98
N LEU A 158 10.03 15.52 -11.08
CA LEU A 158 9.30 16.78 -10.87
C LEU A 158 10.20 17.88 -10.29
N GLU A 159 11.08 17.54 -9.36
CA GLU A 159 12.01 18.48 -8.73
C GLU A 159 12.94 19.14 -9.77
N SER A 160 13.45 18.37 -10.74
CA SER A 160 14.25 18.91 -11.86
C SER A 160 13.50 19.81 -12.84
N LEU A 161 12.16 19.90 -12.74
CA LEU A 161 11.33 20.77 -13.59
C LEU A 161 10.88 22.04 -12.87
N VAL A 162 11.05 22.10 -11.54
CA VAL A 162 10.65 23.24 -10.70
C VAL A 162 11.85 24.10 -10.30
N ILE A 163 13.04 23.49 -10.20
CA ILE A 163 14.34 24.13 -9.94
C ILE A 163 14.99 24.50 -11.28
#